data_AF-A0A068YNS3-F1
#
_entry.id   AF-A0A068YNS3-F1
#
_cell.length_a   1.000
_cell.length_b   1.000
_cell.length_c   1.000
_cell.angle_alpha   90.00
_cell.angle_beta   90.00
_cell.angle_gamma   90.00
#
_symmetry.space_group_name_H-M   'P 1'
#
loop_
_entity.id
_entity.type
_entity.pdbx_description
1 polymer ?
#
loop_
_entity_poly.entity_id
_entity_poly.type
_entity_poly.pdbx_seq_one_letter_code
_entity_poly.pdbx_strand_id
1 'polypeptide(L)'
;MPGASGNVVTEDLVFMFEAMGLRTGIDLDKLIAARAPLKAGLPGEPLYGMTPEAGLPRGFVQGARMPAPASPALEARPAVDMPLPYAGIRVVEFTHIVMGPTCGLLRGDLGAEVIKVEPPEGDSTRRPLGSGAGFFPTFNRNKKSLTLDLKTPEGLEAALRLVATADIVSENFKPGTMKKLGLDYETLKQRHPRLIYVSHKGFLPDPYDHRTALDEVVQMMGGLAYMTGRSGDPLRAGTSVNDTMGGLFGAIARWPRCASAS
;
A
#
# COMPACT_ATOMS: atom_id res chain seq x y z
N MET A 1 -18.20 -8.12 21.03
CA MET A 1 -17.42 -8.25 19.78
C MET A 1 -15.99 -8.60 20.17
N PRO A 2 -15.52 -9.84 19.97
CA PRO A 2 -14.13 -10.19 20.28
C PRO A 2 -13.20 -9.50 19.28
N GLY A 3 -12.11 -8.94 19.80
CA GLY A 3 -11.31 -7.92 19.15
C GLY A 3 -10.50 -8.41 17.96
N ALA A 4 -10.55 -7.63 16.89
CA ALA A 4 -9.50 -7.57 15.89
C ALA A 4 -8.26 -6.93 16.53
N SER A 5 -7.41 -7.74 17.17
CA SER A 5 -6.10 -7.27 17.61
C SER A 5 -5.11 -7.40 16.46
N GLY A 6 -4.74 -6.27 15.88
CA GLY A 6 -3.66 -6.15 14.90
C GLY A 6 -2.28 -6.35 15.54
N ASN A 7 -1.98 -7.55 16.02
CA ASN A 7 -0.60 -7.91 16.30
C ASN A 7 -0.09 -8.72 15.11
N VAL A 8 0.76 -8.11 14.29
CA VAL A 8 1.46 -8.82 13.20
C VAL A 8 2.52 -9.70 13.88
N VAL A 9 2.35 -11.02 13.82
CA VAL A 9 3.34 -11.93 14.39
C VAL A 9 4.50 -12.16 13.42
N THR A 10 5.66 -12.60 13.91
CA THR A 10 6.87 -12.83 13.08
C THR A 10 6.57 -13.73 11.88
N GLU A 11 5.67 -14.69 12.03
CA GLU A 11 5.19 -15.59 10.99
C GLU A 11 4.46 -14.82 9.87
N ASP A 12 3.58 -13.87 10.22
CA ASP A 12 2.89 -13.02 9.24
C ASP A 12 3.88 -12.17 8.44
N LEU A 13 4.93 -11.68 9.10
CA LEU A 13 6.01 -10.94 8.43
C LEU A 13 6.82 -11.82 7.49
N VAL A 14 7.15 -13.04 7.91
CA VAL A 14 7.86 -14.00 7.05
C VAL A 14 7.02 -14.33 5.83
N PHE A 15 5.73 -14.65 6.00
CA PHE A 15 4.82 -14.88 4.87
C PHE A 15 4.70 -13.67 3.95
N MET A 16 4.57 -12.48 4.52
CA MET A 16 4.51 -11.23 3.76
C MET A 16 5.79 -11.01 2.95
N PHE A 17 6.97 -11.17 3.56
CA PHE A 17 8.25 -10.98 2.89
C PHE A 17 8.52 -12.03 1.82
N GLU A 18 8.22 -13.31 2.08
CA GLU A 18 8.34 -14.37 1.08
C GLU A 18 7.40 -14.17 -0.10
N ALA A 19 6.15 -13.73 0.14
CA ALA A 19 5.21 -13.35 -0.93
C ALA A 19 5.69 -12.14 -1.74
N MET A 20 6.54 -11.29 -1.15
CA MET A 20 7.23 -10.19 -1.82
C MET A 20 8.54 -10.62 -2.51
N GLY A 21 8.89 -11.92 -2.49
CA GLY A 21 10.12 -12.46 -3.07
C GLY A 21 11.39 -12.16 -2.25
N LEU A 22 11.24 -11.70 -1.01
CA LEU A 22 12.36 -11.44 -0.10
C LEU A 22 12.64 -12.70 0.72
N ARG A 23 13.85 -13.25 0.59
CA ARG A 23 14.31 -14.35 1.46
C ARG A 23 14.65 -13.79 2.84
N THR A 24 13.89 -14.20 3.84
CA THR A 24 14.09 -13.79 5.24
C THR A 24 15.20 -14.58 5.93
N GLY A 25 15.49 -15.80 5.46
CA GLY A 25 16.42 -16.73 6.12
C GLY A 25 15.87 -17.31 7.43
N ILE A 26 14.59 -17.08 7.73
CA ILE A 26 13.92 -17.58 8.92
C ILE A 26 13.31 -18.94 8.60
N ASP A 27 13.69 -19.96 9.37
CA ASP A 27 13.06 -21.28 9.33
C ASP A 27 11.69 -21.20 10.00
N LEU A 28 10.67 -20.99 9.18
CA LEU A 28 9.31 -20.73 9.64
C LEU A 28 8.72 -21.92 10.40
N ASP A 29 8.99 -23.14 9.94
CA ASP A 29 8.52 -24.37 10.60
C ASP A 29 9.14 -24.51 11.99
N LYS A 30 10.44 -24.24 12.12
CA LYS A 30 11.13 -24.21 13.41
C LYS A 30 10.65 -23.10 14.32
N LEU A 31 10.36 -21.91 13.78
CA LEU A 31 9.82 -20.78 14.54
C LEU A 31 8.43 -21.11 15.12
N ILE A 32 7.55 -21.67 14.29
CA ILE A 32 6.21 -22.13 14.70
C ILE A 32 6.34 -23.22 15.77
N ALA A 33 7.23 -24.20 15.56
CA ALA A 33 7.46 -25.29 16.51
C ALA A 33 8.02 -24.79 17.86
N ALA A 34 8.94 -23.83 17.85
CA ALA A 34 9.56 -23.27 19.05
C ALA A 34 8.57 -22.47 19.93
N ARG A 35 7.42 -22.07 19.39
CA ARG A 35 6.36 -21.38 20.12
C ARG A 35 5.30 -22.30 20.75
N ALA A 36 5.25 -23.57 20.34
CA ALA A 36 4.33 -24.54 20.93
C ALA A 36 4.49 -24.70 22.47
N PRO A 37 5.71 -24.67 23.06
CA PRO A 37 5.90 -24.75 24.52
C PRO A 37 5.52 -23.47 25.28
N LEU A 38 5.60 -22.29 24.65
CA LEU A 38 5.22 -21.01 25.27
C LEU A 38 3.72 -20.95 25.59
N LYS A 39 2.88 -21.67 24.83
CA LYS A 39 1.44 -21.88 25.14
C LYS A 39 1.21 -22.66 26.43
N ALA A 40 2.15 -23.52 26.84
CA ALA A 40 2.00 -24.36 28.02
C ALA A 40 2.44 -23.68 29.33
N GLY A 41 3.27 -22.62 29.24
CA GLY A 41 3.85 -21.94 30.41
C GLY A 41 3.09 -20.73 30.96
N LEU A 42 2.00 -20.29 30.32
CA LEU A 42 1.23 -19.11 30.72
C LEU A 42 -0.29 -19.42 30.82
N PRO A 43 -0.73 -20.21 31.82
CA PRO A 43 -2.14 -20.46 32.03
C PRO A 43 -2.86 -19.19 32.50
N GLY A 44 -3.71 -18.62 31.65
CA GLY A 44 -4.63 -17.53 32.00
C GLY A 44 -4.26 -16.14 31.47
N GLU A 45 -3.08 -15.94 30.89
CA GLU A 45 -2.79 -14.73 30.12
C GLU A 45 -3.12 -14.96 28.63
N PRO A 46 -4.06 -14.21 28.03
CA PRO A 46 -4.26 -14.26 26.60
C PRO A 46 -3.01 -13.69 25.91
N LEU A 47 -2.21 -14.57 25.30
CA LEU A 47 -1.22 -14.21 24.29
C LEU A 47 -1.95 -13.57 23.11
N TYR A 48 -2.01 -12.23 23.11
CA TYR A 48 -2.71 -11.45 22.10
C TYR A 48 -1.99 -11.57 20.75
N GLY A 49 -2.66 -12.18 19.75
CA GLY A 49 -2.12 -12.47 18.42
C GLY A 49 -2.06 -13.97 18.05
N MET A 50 -2.61 -14.87 18.87
CA MET A 50 -2.46 -16.33 18.72
C MET A 50 -3.71 -17.12 18.27
N THR A 51 -4.62 -16.55 17.49
CA THR A 51 -5.76 -17.32 16.97
C THR A 51 -5.59 -17.66 15.48
N PRO A 52 -5.57 -18.95 15.10
CA PRO A 52 -5.88 -19.38 13.73
C PRO A 52 -7.21 -18.82 13.24
N GLU A 53 -8.10 -18.40 14.15
CA GLU A 53 -9.36 -17.72 13.84
C GLU A 53 -9.20 -16.24 13.39
N ALA A 54 -8.00 -15.65 13.45
CA ALA A 54 -7.74 -14.32 12.86
C ALA A 54 -7.49 -14.38 11.34
N GLY A 55 -7.25 -15.57 10.80
CA GLY A 55 -7.36 -15.86 9.37
C GLY A 55 -8.73 -16.45 9.07
N LEU A 56 -9.34 -16.05 7.94
CA LEU A 56 -10.54 -16.72 7.45
C LEU A 56 -10.26 -18.24 7.39
N PRO A 57 -11.10 -19.09 8.01
CA PRO A 57 -10.85 -20.53 8.05
C PRO A 57 -10.71 -21.09 6.62
N ARG A 58 -9.94 -22.17 6.43
CA ARG A 58 -9.68 -22.78 5.10
C ARG A 58 -10.94 -23.23 4.33
N GLY A 59 -12.11 -23.23 4.98
CA GLY A 59 -13.42 -23.47 4.39
C GLY A 59 -14.35 -22.25 4.38
N PHE A 60 -13.82 -21.03 4.50
CA PHE A 60 -14.63 -19.80 4.44
C PHE A 60 -15.24 -19.65 3.05
N VAL A 61 -16.50 -20.02 2.93
CA VAL A 61 -17.37 -19.61 1.83
C VAL A 61 -17.94 -18.26 2.25
N GLN A 62 -17.80 -17.24 1.39
CA GLN A 62 -18.41 -15.94 1.65
C GLN A 62 -19.90 -16.14 1.93
N GLY A 63 -20.29 -15.97 3.20
CA GLY A 63 -21.67 -16.17 3.63
C GLY A 63 -22.59 -15.35 2.73
N ALA A 64 -23.74 -15.92 2.36
CA ALA A 64 -24.76 -15.21 1.59
C ALA A 64 -24.93 -13.81 2.18
N ARG A 65 -24.81 -12.79 1.32
CA ARG A 65 -24.79 -11.38 1.67
C ARG A 65 -25.94 -11.11 2.64
N MET A 66 -25.62 -10.98 3.93
CA MET A 66 -26.60 -10.58 4.93
C MET A 66 -27.15 -9.23 4.44
N PRO A 67 -28.47 -9.06 4.29
CA PRO A 67 -29.02 -7.75 4.00
C PRO A 67 -28.56 -6.82 5.11
N ALA A 68 -27.88 -5.73 4.74
CA ALA A 68 -27.45 -4.74 5.70
C ALA A 68 -28.69 -4.31 6.51
N PRO A 69 -28.60 -4.15 7.84
CA PRO A 69 -29.70 -3.57 8.60
C PRO A 69 -30.05 -2.24 7.94
N ALA A 70 -31.33 -2.03 7.67
CA ALA A 70 -31.81 -0.78 7.09
C ALA A 70 -31.37 0.35 8.03
N SER A 71 -30.29 1.05 7.66
CA SER A 71 -29.98 2.32 8.30
C SER A 71 -31.20 3.20 8.11
N PRO A 72 -31.65 3.93 9.15
CA PRO A 72 -32.65 4.97 8.95
C PRO A 72 -32.10 5.83 7.81
N ALA A 73 -32.88 5.94 6.73
CA ALA A 73 -32.48 6.67 5.55
C ALA A 73 -32.14 8.08 6.02
N LEU A 74 -30.84 8.38 6.14
CA LEU A 74 -30.38 9.74 6.27
C LEU A 74 -30.98 10.42 5.04
N GLU A 75 -31.92 11.35 5.24
CA GLU A 75 -32.60 12.02 4.14
C GLU A 75 -31.54 12.37 3.11
N ALA A 76 -31.65 11.75 1.93
CA ALA A 76 -30.67 11.91 0.89
C ALA A 76 -30.69 13.39 0.55
N ARG A 77 -29.70 14.13 1.07
CA ARG A 77 -29.44 15.50 0.62
C ARG A 77 -29.42 15.41 -0.90
N PRO A 78 -30.19 16.25 -1.62
CA PRO A 78 -30.20 16.20 -3.08
C PRO A 78 -28.74 16.20 -3.51
N ALA A 79 -28.33 15.13 -4.19
CA ALA A 79 -26.97 14.99 -4.65
C ALA A 79 -26.73 16.19 -5.56
N VAL A 80 -25.97 17.16 -5.07
CA VAL A 80 -25.51 18.24 -5.93
C VAL A 80 -24.59 17.51 -6.90
N ASP A 81 -24.96 17.52 -8.18
CA ASP A 81 -24.20 16.91 -9.28
C ASP A 81 -22.93 17.75 -9.53
N MET A 82 -22.11 17.87 -8.48
CA MET A 82 -20.84 18.55 -8.50
C MET A 82 -19.81 17.51 -8.89
N PRO A 83 -18.99 17.78 -9.92
CA PRO A 83 -17.87 16.90 -10.24
C PRO A 83 -16.99 16.75 -8.99
N LEU A 84 -16.55 15.53 -8.73
CA LEU A 84 -15.64 15.25 -7.62
C LEU A 84 -14.36 16.10 -7.75
N PRO A 85 -13.66 16.41 -6.64
CA PRO A 85 -12.58 17.41 -6.63
C PRO A 85 -11.41 17.15 -7.61
N TYR A 86 -11.17 15.90 -8.00
CA TYR A 86 -10.16 15.51 -8.98
C TYR A 86 -10.75 14.93 -10.28
N ALA A 87 -12.03 15.16 -10.56
CA ALA A 87 -12.62 14.81 -11.84
C ALA A 87 -11.82 15.44 -13.01
N GLY A 88 -11.52 14.63 -14.03
CA GLY A 88 -10.73 15.05 -15.19
C GLY A 88 -9.21 14.99 -15.00
N ILE A 89 -8.71 14.66 -13.81
CA ILE A 89 -7.29 14.47 -13.55
C ILE A 89 -6.89 13.02 -13.83
N ARG A 90 -5.81 12.81 -14.59
CA ARG A 90 -5.23 11.47 -14.83
C ARG A 90 -3.95 11.24 -14.03
N VAL A 91 -3.92 10.14 -13.30
CA VAL A 91 -2.76 9.65 -12.54
C VAL A 91 -2.24 8.36 -13.17
N VAL A 92 -0.95 8.32 -13.50
CA VAL A 92 -0.24 7.09 -13.89
C VAL A 92 0.61 6.64 -12.71
N GLU A 93 0.28 5.46 -12.17
CA GLU A 93 0.82 4.94 -10.93
C GLU A 93 1.74 3.74 -11.19
N PHE A 94 3.04 3.92 -10.99
CA PHE A 94 4.06 2.87 -10.96
C PHE A 94 4.41 2.51 -9.51
N THR A 95 3.39 2.23 -8.71
CA THR A 95 3.55 1.95 -7.29
C THR A 95 3.11 0.54 -6.92
N HIS A 96 3.62 0.03 -5.80
CA HIS A 96 3.31 -1.29 -5.27
C HIS A 96 3.19 -1.27 -3.74
N ILE A 97 2.63 -2.32 -3.15
CA ILE A 97 2.46 -2.52 -1.70
C ILE A 97 1.41 -1.59 -1.08
N VAL A 98 1.80 -0.52 -0.34
CA VAL A 98 0.86 0.28 0.45
C VAL A 98 1.04 1.79 0.27
N MET A 99 2.24 2.34 0.47
CA MET A 99 2.44 3.80 0.52
C MET A 99 2.00 4.53 -0.75
N GLY A 100 2.54 4.12 -1.90
CA GLY A 100 2.15 4.68 -3.20
C GLY A 100 0.69 4.37 -3.56
N PRO A 101 0.23 3.12 -3.43
CA PRO A 101 -1.15 2.78 -3.73
C PRO A 101 -2.19 3.56 -2.91
N THR A 102 -1.86 3.94 -1.67
CA THR A 102 -2.71 4.80 -0.82
C THR A 102 -2.91 6.19 -1.42
N CYS A 103 -1.87 6.76 -2.05
CA CYS A 103 -2.00 8.05 -2.73
C CYS A 103 -2.99 7.97 -3.89
N GLY A 104 -2.85 6.96 -4.76
CA GLY A 104 -3.79 6.73 -5.85
C GLY A 104 -5.18 6.38 -5.37
N LEU A 105 -5.32 5.60 -4.30
CA LEU A 105 -6.61 5.28 -3.66
C LEU A 105 -7.37 6.55 -3.31
N LEU A 106 -6.75 7.44 -2.53
CA LEU A 106 -7.39 8.67 -2.07
C LEU A 106 -7.80 9.57 -3.23
N ARG A 107 -7.01 9.60 -4.30
CA ARG A 107 -7.32 10.40 -5.50
C ARG A 107 -8.41 9.79 -6.37
N GLY A 108 -8.41 8.46 -6.52
CA GLY A 108 -9.48 7.74 -7.20
C GLY A 108 -10.81 7.90 -6.48
N ASP A 109 -10.81 7.80 -5.15
CA ASP A 109 -11.99 8.06 -4.30
C ASP A 109 -12.52 9.51 -4.45
N LEU A 110 -11.63 10.45 -4.81
CA LEU A 110 -11.95 11.85 -5.07
C LEU A 110 -12.10 12.18 -6.57
N GLY A 111 -12.25 11.16 -7.43
CA GLY A 111 -12.65 11.30 -8.83
C GLY A 111 -11.54 11.34 -9.88
N ALA A 112 -10.28 11.17 -9.50
CA ALA A 112 -9.18 11.06 -10.47
C ALA A 112 -9.27 9.74 -11.25
N GLU A 113 -8.89 9.76 -12.52
CA GLU A 113 -8.65 8.54 -13.28
C GLU A 113 -7.25 8.01 -12.94
N VAL A 114 -7.20 6.92 -12.17
CA VAL A 114 -5.93 6.29 -11.77
C VAL A 114 -5.67 5.06 -12.62
N ILE A 115 -4.55 5.06 -13.35
CA ILE A 115 -4.08 3.94 -14.16
C ILE A 115 -2.83 3.37 -13.49
N LYS A 116 -3.00 2.19 -12.87
CA LYS A 116 -1.91 1.44 -12.26
C LYS A 116 -1.18 0.63 -13.34
N VAL A 117 0.12 0.87 -13.48
CA VAL A 117 1.00 0.06 -14.33
C VAL A 117 1.56 -1.08 -13.51
N GLU A 118 1.29 -2.31 -13.96
CA GLU A 118 1.72 -3.53 -13.30
C GLU A 118 2.71 -4.31 -14.17
N PRO A 119 3.66 -5.03 -13.57
CA PRO A 119 4.51 -5.94 -14.32
C PRO A 119 3.70 -7.16 -14.82
N PRO A 120 4.22 -7.95 -15.78
CA PRO A 120 3.54 -9.14 -16.32
C PRO A 120 3.02 -10.12 -15.26
N GLU A 121 3.72 -10.27 -14.15
CA GLU A 121 3.37 -11.11 -13.01
C GLU A 121 2.27 -10.52 -12.10
N GLY A 122 1.86 -9.27 -12.34
CA GLY A 122 0.94 -8.49 -11.52
C GLY A 122 1.55 -7.97 -10.21
N ASP A 123 0.86 -7.04 -9.54
CA ASP A 123 1.25 -6.57 -8.22
C ASP A 123 1.29 -7.74 -7.20
N SER A 124 2.36 -7.83 -6.42
CA SER A 124 2.55 -8.91 -5.42
C SER A 124 1.44 -8.94 -4.37
N THR A 125 0.78 -7.81 -4.12
CA THR A 125 -0.37 -7.71 -3.20
C THR A 125 -1.64 -8.37 -3.72
N ARG A 126 -1.67 -8.91 -4.95
CA ARG A 126 -2.78 -9.71 -5.48
C ARG A 126 -2.87 -11.13 -4.91
N ARG A 127 -1.75 -11.68 -4.43
CA ARG A 127 -1.65 -13.05 -3.92
C ARG A 127 -1.20 -13.20 -2.44
N PRO A 128 -1.24 -12.17 -1.58
CA PRO A 128 -0.82 -12.29 -0.19
C PRO A 128 -1.81 -13.16 0.58
N LEU A 129 -1.28 -13.90 1.55
CA LEU A 129 -2.05 -14.74 2.47
C LEU A 129 -2.12 -14.07 3.85
N GLY A 130 -2.94 -14.62 4.75
CA GLY A 130 -3.05 -14.16 6.13
C GLY A 130 -3.50 -12.70 6.23
N SER A 131 -2.83 -11.93 7.09
CA SER A 131 -3.11 -10.51 7.34
C SER A 131 -3.00 -9.63 6.08
N GLY A 132 -2.31 -10.10 5.03
CA GLY A 132 -2.16 -9.39 3.76
C GLY A 132 -3.30 -9.60 2.75
N ALA A 133 -4.20 -10.58 2.94
CA ALA A 133 -5.16 -11.03 1.92
C ALA A 133 -6.08 -9.93 1.36
N GLY A 134 -6.30 -8.84 2.11
CA GLY A 134 -7.12 -7.70 1.69
C GLY A 134 -6.35 -6.55 1.02
N PHE A 135 -5.03 -6.64 0.87
CA PHE A 135 -4.21 -5.48 0.47
C PHE A 135 -4.58 -4.96 -0.93
N PHE A 136 -4.56 -5.81 -1.94
CA PHE A 136 -4.87 -5.36 -3.30
C PHE A 136 -6.26 -4.74 -3.44
N PRO A 137 -7.37 -5.38 -3.05
CA PRO A 137 -8.70 -4.78 -3.19
C PRO A 137 -8.88 -3.52 -2.33
N THR A 138 -8.20 -3.42 -1.18
CA THR A 138 -8.29 -2.23 -0.31
C THR A 138 -7.61 -1.03 -0.95
N PHE A 139 -6.37 -1.18 -1.43
CA PHE A 139 -5.55 -0.07 -1.92
C PHE A 139 -5.67 0.21 -3.42
N ASN A 140 -6.33 -0.67 -4.18
CA ASN A 140 -6.46 -0.53 -5.63
C ASN A 140 -7.90 -0.48 -6.15
N ARG A 141 -8.90 -0.26 -5.26
CA ARG A 141 -10.24 0.14 -5.72
C ARG A 141 -10.18 1.47 -6.48
N ASN A 142 -11.14 1.69 -7.38
CA ASN A 142 -11.22 2.89 -8.23
C ASN A 142 -10.04 3.11 -9.18
N LYS A 143 -9.18 2.09 -9.37
CA LYS A 143 -8.07 2.12 -10.33
C LYS A 143 -8.36 1.25 -11.55
N LYS A 144 -7.87 1.70 -12.70
CA LYS A 144 -7.66 0.86 -13.89
C LYS A 144 -6.30 0.18 -13.78
N SER A 145 -6.17 -1.02 -14.32
CA SER A 145 -4.92 -1.79 -14.34
C SER A 145 -4.45 -1.98 -15.78
N LEU A 146 -3.17 -1.73 -16.02
CA LEU A 146 -2.50 -1.97 -17.29
C LEU A 146 -1.20 -2.73 -17.04
N THR A 147 -1.05 -3.88 -17.68
CA THR A 147 0.18 -4.67 -17.61
C THR A 147 1.19 -4.19 -18.65
N LEU A 148 2.40 -3.81 -18.22
CA LEU A 148 3.52 -3.44 -19.09
C LEU A 148 4.82 -4.07 -18.57
N ASP A 149 5.61 -4.66 -19.45
CA ASP A 149 6.98 -5.05 -19.11
C ASP A 149 7.95 -3.89 -19.35
N LEU A 150 8.30 -3.17 -18.29
CA LEU A 150 9.22 -2.04 -18.36
C LEU A 150 10.68 -2.44 -18.68
N LYS A 151 10.98 -3.75 -18.76
CA LYS A 151 12.30 -4.26 -19.15
C LYS A 151 12.45 -4.38 -20.67
N THR A 152 11.36 -4.33 -21.43
CA THR A 152 11.42 -4.36 -22.90
C THR A 152 11.35 -2.94 -23.47
N PRO A 153 12.00 -2.67 -24.62
CA PRO A 153 11.90 -1.39 -25.31
C PRO A 153 10.45 -0.99 -25.60
N GLU A 154 9.61 -1.94 -26.00
CA GLU A 154 8.21 -1.70 -26.38
C GLU A 154 7.36 -1.36 -25.17
N GLY A 155 7.58 -2.04 -24.03
CA GLY A 155 6.87 -1.76 -22.80
C GLY A 155 7.28 -0.40 -22.21
N LEU A 156 8.55 -0.03 -22.33
CA LEU A 156 9.02 1.30 -21.95
C LEU A 156 8.44 2.40 -22.85
N GLU A 157 8.39 2.19 -24.16
CA GLU A 157 7.77 3.13 -25.10
C GLU A 157 6.27 3.31 -24.79
N ALA A 158 5.56 2.22 -24.52
CA ALA A 158 4.16 2.26 -24.10
C ALA A 158 3.97 3.03 -22.79
N ALA A 159 4.85 2.84 -21.80
CA ALA A 159 4.82 3.58 -20.55
C ALA A 159 5.06 5.08 -20.76
N LEU A 160 6.02 5.46 -21.61
CA LEU A 160 6.28 6.86 -21.96
C LEU A 160 5.07 7.52 -22.65
N ARG A 161 4.42 6.82 -23.58
CA ARG A 161 3.19 7.31 -24.22
C ARG A 161 2.05 7.49 -23.22
N LEU A 162 1.91 6.57 -22.28
CA LEU A 162 0.90 6.67 -21.23
C LEU A 162 1.17 7.88 -20.32
N VAL A 163 2.41 8.05 -19.87
CA VAL A 163 2.87 9.19 -19.06
C VAL A 163 2.62 10.52 -19.76
N ALA A 164 2.76 10.59 -21.08
CA ALA A 164 2.47 11.79 -21.85
C ALA A 164 1.00 12.25 -21.77
N THR A 165 0.09 11.37 -21.36
CA THR A 165 -1.34 11.69 -21.13
C THR A 165 -1.67 12.01 -19.67
N ALA A 166 -0.70 11.87 -18.77
CA ALA A 166 -0.91 12.00 -17.33
C ALA A 166 -0.76 13.46 -16.89
N ASP A 167 -1.57 13.87 -15.93
CA ASP A 167 -1.30 15.05 -15.13
C ASP A 167 -0.26 14.74 -14.04
N ILE A 168 -0.31 13.51 -13.53
CA ILE A 168 0.49 13.06 -12.39
C ILE A 168 1.12 11.71 -12.67
N VAL A 169 2.41 11.59 -12.36
CA VAL A 169 3.11 10.31 -12.23
C VAL A 169 3.41 10.06 -10.76
N SER A 170 3.05 8.88 -10.27
CA SER A 170 3.37 8.43 -8.91
C SER A 170 4.22 7.17 -8.96
N GLU A 171 5.28 7.10 -8.17
CA GLU A 171 6.18 5.94 -8.11
C GLU A 171 6.74 5.72 -6.71
N ASN A 172 7.08 4.46 -6.40
CA ASN A 172 7.73 4.11 -5.14
C ASN A 172 8.89 3.11 -5.29
N PHE A 173 9.61 3.16 -6.42
CA PHE A 173 10.78 2.31 -6.64
C PHE A 173 11.98 2.76 -5.81
N LYS A 174 12.99 1.90 -5.70
CA LYS A 174 14.27 2.26 -5.10
C LYS A 174 14.91 3.45 -5.83
N PRO A 175 15.70 4.30 -5.13
CA PRO A 175 16.44 5.39 -5.76
C PRO A 175 17.21 4.93 -7.00
N GLY A 176 17.15 5.73 -8.07
CA GLY A 176 17.82 5.46 -9.33
C GLY A 176 17.09 4.50 -10.30
N THR A 177 16.09 3.72 -9.86
CA THR A 177 15.36 2.80 -10.76
C THR A 177 14.65 3.55 -11.88
N MET A 178 13.85 4.58 -11.55
CA MET A 178 13.14 5.37 -12.56
C MET A 178 14.10 6.12 -13.50
N LYS A 179 15.28 6.51 -13.02
CA LYS A 179 16.31 7.14 -13.86
C LYS A 179 16.88 6.17 -14.90
N LYS A 180 17.12 4.91 -14.52
CA LYS A 180 17.55 3.86 -15.45
C LYS A 180 16.49 3.57 -16.52
N LEU A 181 15.21 3.73 -16.16
CA LEU A 181 14.08 3.58 -17.08
C LEU A 181 13.81 4.86 -17.89
N GLY A 182 14.45 6.00 -17.62
CA GLY A 182 14.11 7.29 -18.26
C GLY A 182 12.71 7.80 -17.90
N LEU A 183 12.17 7.37 -16.76
CA LEU A 183 10.88 7.77 -16.20
C LEU A 183 11.05 8.60 -14.91
N ASP A 184 12.26 9.11 -14.63
CA ASP A 184 12.50 9.99 -13.49
C ASP A 184 11.99 11.41 -13.75
N TYR A 185 11.86 12.17 -12.66
CA TYR A 185 11.34 13.53 -12.71
C TYR A 185 12.10 14.45 -13.67
N GLU A 186 13.45 14.45 -13.65
CA GLU A 186 14.23 15.36 -14.50
C GLU A 186 14.03 15.06 -15.98
N THR A 187 13.97 13.77 -16.35
CA THR A 187 13.69 13.33 -17.72
C THR A 187 12.27 13.70 -18.16
N LEU A 188 11.27 13.41 -17.32
CA LEU A 188 9.86 13.65 -17.68
C LEU A 188 9.52 15.15 -17.72
N LYS A 189 10.06 15.95 -16.80
CA LYS A 189 9.81 17.39 -16.71
C LYS A 189 10.25 18.13 -17.98
N GLN A 190 11.34 17.69 -18.62
CA GLN A 190 11.83 18.30 -19.87
C GLN A 190 10.79 18.17 -21.00
N ARG A 191 10.04 17.08 -21.04
CA ARG A 191 9.01 16.81 -22.06
C ARG A 191 7.62 17.29 -21.65
N HIS A 192 7.33 17.24 -20.35
CA HIS A 192 6.03 17.54 -19.76
C HIS A 192 6.22 18.49 -18.57
N PRO A 193 6.47 19.79 -18.79
CA PRO A 193 6.81 20.74 -17.72
C PRO A 193 5.67 21.00 -16.73
N ARG A 194 4.44 20.58 -17.07
CA ARG A 194 3.26 20.66 -16.21
C ARG A 194 3.02 19.39 -15.40
N LEU A 195 3.77 18.33 -15.66
CA LEU A 195 3.62 17.04 -14.99
C LEU A 195 3.98 17.18 -13.52
N ILE A 196 3.10 16.68 -12.65
CA ILE A 196 3.41 16.53 -11.23
C ILE A 196 4.01 15.14 -11.01
N TYR A 197 5.16 15.10 -10.33
CA TYR A 197 5.85 13.86 -10.02
C TYR A 197 5.83 13.60 -8.52
N VAL A 198 5.28 12.47 -8.11
CA VAL A 198 5.13 12.08 -6.71
C VAL A 198 5.98 10.86 -6.45
N SER A 199 7.10 11.07 -5.76
CA SER A 199 7.99 10.00 -5.33
C SER A 199 7.68 9.61 -3.89
N HIS A 200 7.33 8.35 -3.67
CA HIS A 200 7.12 7.79 -2.34
C HIS A 200 8.37 7.01 -1.93
N LYS A 201 9.02 7.44 -0.85
CA LYS A 201 10.26 6.84 -0.32
C LYS A 201 10.17 6.79 1.19
N GLY A 202 10.57 5.66 1.79
CA GLY A 202 10.55 5.54 3.25
C GLY A 202 11.70 6.31 3.93
N PHE A 203 12.84 6.44 3.26
CA PHE A 203 13.92 7.36 3.64
C PHE A 203 14.24 8.31 2.49
N LEU A 204 14.43 9.59 2.82
CA LEU A 204 14.85 10.62 1.88
C LEU A 204 16.39 10.59 1.69
N PRO A 205 16.91 11.23 0.63
CA PRO A 205 18.35 11.30 0.35
C PRO A 205 19.16 11.68 1.58
N ASP A 206 20.18 10.89 1.86
CA ASP A 206 21.13 11.01 2.96
C ASP A 206 20.50 11.02 4.38
N PRO A 207 20.98 10.21 5.35
CA PRO A 207 21.99 9.14 5.23
C PRO A 207 21.40 7.73 5.00
N TYR A 208 20.08 7.59 4.85
CA TYR A 208 19.39 6.29 4.90
C TYR A 208 18.64 5.89 3.63
N ASP A 209 18.73 6.65 2.55
CA ASP A 209 18.03 6.40 1.28
C ASP A 209 18.37 5.06 0.62
N HIS A 210 19.55 4.50 0.91
CA HIS A 210 19.95 3.17 0.45
C HIS A 210 19.44 2.01 1.32
N ARG A 211 18.79 2.30 2.46
CA ARG A 211 18.22 1.26 3.33
C ARG A 211 16.86 0.80 2.80
N THR A 212 16.58 -0.49 2.95
CA THR A 212 15.23 -1.00 2.71
C THR A 212 14.30 -0.43 3.78
N ALA A 213 13.36 0.41 3.34
CA ALA A 213 12.42 1.10 4.21
C ALA A 213 11.05 0.41 4.17
N LEU A 214 10.91 -0.64 4.97
CA LEU A 214 9.61 -1.25 5.25
C LEU A 214 8.93 -0.45 6.37
N ASP A 215 7.60 -0.39 6.35
CA ASP A 215 6.81 0.37 7.33
C ASP A 215 7.27 0.11 8.78
N GLU A 216 7.49 -1.16 9.14
CA GLU A 216 7.98 -1.57 10.46
C GLU A 216 9.33 -0.97 10.84
N VAL A 217 10.30 -1.02 9.92
CA VAL A 217 11.63 -0.44 10.15
C VAL A 217 11.49 1.05 10.43
N VAL A 218 10.62 1.73 9.67
CA VAL A 218 10.34 3.15 9.85
C VAL A 218 9.57 3.41 11.15
N GLN A 219 8.66 2.53 11.58
CA GLN A 219 7.96 2.66 12.87
C GLN A 219 8.93 2.53 14.05
N MET A 220 9.88 1.59 13.97
CA MET A 220 10.91 1.39 14.97
C MET A 220 11.89 2.57 15.01
N MET A 221 12.38 3.01 13.85
CA MET A 221 13.33 4.12 13.78
C MET A 221 12.68 5.49 14.09
N GLY A 222 11.42 5.69 13.72
CA GLY A 222 10.68 6.94 13.93
C GLY A 222 10.09 7.10 15.33
N GLY A 223 10.29 6.13 16.22
CA GLY A 223 9.82 6.18 17.61
C GLY A 223 8.34 5.83 17.81
N LEU A 224 7.57 5.58 16.73
CA LEU A 224 6.18 5.16 16.85
C LEU A 224 6.06 3.86 17.64
N ALA A 225 6.93 2.89 17.37
CA ALA A 225 6.95 1.63 18.10
C ALA A 225 7.33 1.82 19.58
N TYR A 226 8.19 2.80 19.90
CA TYR A 226 8.55 3.11 21.29
C TYR A 226 7.37 3.69 22.08
N MET A 227 6.54 4.48 21.42
CA MET A 227 5.33 5.07 22.01
C MET A 227 4.13 4.10 22.03
N THR A 228 4.29 2.90 21.48
CA THR A 228 3.23 1.90 21.34
C THR A 228 3.59 0.67 22.16
N GLY A 229 2.67 0.16 22.99
CA GLY A 229 2.93 -1.00 23.86
C GLY A 229 3.13 -0.62 25.33
N ARG A 230 3.69 -1.55 26.11
CA ARG A 230 3.92 -1.38 27.55
C ARG A 230 5.32 -0.81 27.80
N SER A 231 5.53 -0.23 28.98
CA SER A 231 6.87 0.26 29.38
C SER A 231 7.89 -0.88 29.31
N GLY A 232 8.97 -0.69 28.54
CA GLY A 232 10.01 -1.71 28.32
C GLY A 232 9.66 -2.76 27.26
N ASP A 233 8.49 -2.67 26.63
CA ASP A 233 7.98 -3.60 25.62
C ASP A 233 7.40 -2.82 24.41
N PRO A 234 8.28 -2.23 23.58
CA PRO A 234 7.87 -1.44 22.42
C PRO A 234 7.27 -2.34 21.34
N LEU A 235 6.08 -2.01 20.86
CA LEU A 235 5.33 -2.78 19.88
C LEU A 235 5.10 -1.96 18.61
N ARG A 236 5.17 -2.64 17.47
CA ARG A 236 4.72 -2.09 16.20
C ARG A 236 3.20 -1.88 16.22
N ALA A 237 2.72 -0.81 15.60
CA ALA A 237 1.31 -0.67 15.29
C ALA A 237 0.88 -1.71 14.25
N GLY A 238 -0.28 -2.34 14.48
CA GLY A 238 -0.78 -3.47 13.68
C GLY A 238 -1.06 -3.22 12.21
N THR A 239 -1.11 -1.95 11.81
CA THR A 239 -1.34 -1.53 10.44
C THR A 239 -0.10 -0.82 9.89
N SER A 240 -0.04 -0.63 8.58
CA SER A 240 1.04 0.11 7.93
C SER A 240 0.82 1.63 8.09
N VAL A 241 1.01 2.13 9.31
CA VAL A 241 0.72 3.52 9.69
C VAL A 241 1.56 4.50 8.88
N ASN A 242 2.86 4.26 8.75
CA ASN A 242 3.77 5.17 8.05
C ASN A 242 3.53 5.12 6.55
N ASP A 243 3.29 3.94 5.97
CA ASP A 243 2.96 3.83 4.56
C ASP A 243 1.66 4.58 4.24
N THR A 244 0.61 4.35 5.03
CA THR A 244 -0.70 4.99 4.82
C THR A 244 -0.59 6.51 4.98
N MET A 245 0.13 6.97 6.00
CA MET A 245 0.38 8.39 6.24
C MET A 245 1.24 9.03 5.14
N GLY A 246 2.29 8.35 4.67
CA GLY A 246 3.11 8.80 3.54
C GLY A 246 2.32 8.91 2.24
N GLY A 247 1.42 7.96 1.98
CA GLY A 247 0.48 8.01 0.87
C GLY A 247 -0.51 9.17 0.99
N LEU A 248 -1.05 9.40 2.20
CA LEU A 248 -1.92 10.54 2.49
C LEU A 248 -1.21 11.88 2.26
N PHE A 249 0.02 12.04 2.76
CA PHE A 249 0.81 13.26 2.52
C PHE A 249 1.07 13.50 1.03
N GLY A 250 1.36 12.43 0.26
CA GLY A 250 1.45 12.51 -1.19
C GLY A 250 0.13 12.95 -1.84
N ALA A 251 -1.01 12.47 -1.34
CA ALA A 251 -2.32 12.83 -1.86
C ALA A 251 -2.71 14.29 -1.56
N ILE A 252 -2.47 14.78 -0.35
CA ILE A 252 -2.87 16.14 0.07
C ILE A 252 -1.87 17.23 -0.33
N ALA A 253 -0.66 16.86 -0.75
CA ALA A 253 0.34 17.81 -1.21
C ALA A 253 -0.29 18.78 -2.23
N ARG A 254 -0.10 20.09 -2.00
CA ARG A 254 -0.67 21.11 -2.87
C ARG A 254 0.02 21.03 -4.22
N TRP A 255 -0.71 20.58 -5.22
CA TRP A 255 -0.25 20.61 -6.59
C TRP A 255 -0.70 21.92 -7.23
N PRO A 256 0.19 22.64 -7.93
CA PRO A 256 -0.25 23.75 -8.79
C PRO A 256 -1.39 23.20 -9.64
N ARG A 257 -2.56 23.85 -9.62
CA ARG A 257 -3.69 23.41 -10.44
C ARG A 257 -3.16 23.19 -11.85
N CYS A 258 -3.30 21.96 -12.37
CA CYS A 258 -3.33 21.76 -13.80
C CYS A 258 -4.53 22.56 -14.27
N ALA A 259 -4.32 23.84 -14.62
CA ALA A 259 -5.35 24.64 -15.25
C ALA A 259 -5.77 23.84 -16.47
N SER A 260 -7.02 23.38 -16.48
CA SER A 260 -7.64 22.77 -17.65
C SER A 260 -7.37 23.70 -18.82
N ALA A 261 -6.63 23.22 -19.81
CA ALA A 261 -6.57 23.88 -21.09
C ALA A 261 -7.97 23.71 -21.71
N SER A 262 -8.82 24.70 -21.48
CA SER A 262 -10.04 24.96 -22.23
C SER A 262 -9.80 26.22 -23.05
#